data_AF-A0A3Q3DDU5-F1
#
_entry.id   AF-A0A3Q3DDU5-F1
#
_cell.length_a   1.000
_cell.length_b   1.000
_cell.length_c   1.000
_cell.angle_alpha   90.00
_cell.angle_beta   90.00
_cell.angle_gamma   90.00
#
_symmetry.space_group_name_H-M   'P 1'
#
loop_
_entity.id
_entity.type
_entity.pdbx_description
1 polymer ?
#
loop_
_entity_poly.entity_id
_entity_poly.type
_entity_poly.pdbx_seq_one_letter_code
_entity_poly.pdbx_strand_id
1 'polypeptide(L)'
;MRENMLLQYADDIVKVEMGSLRGEILRFVSQYGGSCGAAVETAGRRMALQLEGRLRESLERLKFGDYIPTADGNSVGSSNNLEAMLQQLLSATRSQATRLGKLETSCFSNPGGVKATSPLPQGGRVDHREQEVTSHEVALEAALAVLQQTRMEIQEVLSSSRRRHLPAGNEMAILFPMRSRRIYTSVIPDVPLSLSSFTVCLWVKPVTVSNKTVLLSYGNRRNPYEIQLLLSHTSALFTIGGETHLVEARGVVDPKGPTEWLHLCGSWSSEQGLASLWAGGKKVASTPGVAEGHILPDGGSLQLGQERNGCCPLTPSSSGNGVPGFEAGFDPKLAFAGTMTGVNMWDKVLPEEKISLLALKEGQQGCEQRGNIVAWGVTEMVPHGGALFIN
;
A
#
# COMPACT_ATOMS: atom_id res chain seq x y z
N MET A 1 -24.95 17.01 -34.33
CA MET A 1 -25.24 16.33 -35.62
C MET A 1 -24.00 15.59 -36.18
N ARG A 2 -22.79 16.18 -36.17
CA ARG A 2 -21.54 15.50 -36.58
C ARG A 2 -21.10 14.33 -35.68
N GLU A 3 -21.34 14.39 -34.38
CA GLU A 3 -20.97 13.34 -33.41
C GLU A 3 -21.76 12.03 -33.60
N ASN A 4 -23.06 12.12 -33.85
CA ASN A 4 -23.89 10.93 -34.12
C ASN A 4 -23.52 10.24 -35.45
N MET A 5 -23.06 10.99 -36.45
CA MET A 5 -22.58 10.40 -37.71
C MET A 5 -21.27 9.61 -37.53
N LEU A 6 -20.38 10.07 -36.65
CA LEU A 6 -19.12 9.38 -36.35
C LEU A 6 -19.35 8.09 -35.55
N LEU A 7 -20.32 8.10 -34.63
CA LEU A 7 -20.72 6.91 -33.87
C LEU A 7 -21.36 5.85 -34.77
N GLN A 8 -22.20 6.26 -35.71
CA GLN A 8 -22.81 5.35 -36.69
C GLN A 8 -21.74 4.67 -37.58
N TYR A 9 -20.76 5.44 -38.03
CA TYR A 9 -19.68 4.93 -38.88
C TYR A 9 -18.74 3.97 -38.12
N ALA A 10 -18.50 4.22 -36.83
CA ALA A 10 -17.72 3.32 -35.98
C ALA A 10 -18.46 2.00 -35.71
N ASP A 11 -19.78 2.04 -35.48
CA ASP A 11 -20.61 0.84 -35.28
C ASP A 11 -20.61 -0.05 -36.55
N ASP A 12 -20.74 0.55 -37.73
CA ASP A 12 -20.72 -0.18 -38.99
C ASP A 12 -19.37 -0.87 -39.27
N ILE A 13 -18.25 -0.20 -38.95
CA ILE A 13 -16.90 -0.80 -39.08
C ILE A 13 -16.73 -1.98 -38.13
N VAL A 14 -17.10 -1.82 -36.86
CA VAL A 14 -16.99 -2.88 -35.84
C VAL A 14 -17.84 -4.10 -36.24
N LYS A 15 -19.02 -3.87 -36.81
CA LYS A 15 -19.93 -4.92 -37.24
C LYS A 15 -19.40 -5.71 -38.44
N VAL A 16 -18.74 -5.05 -39.38
CA VAL A 16 -18.09 -5.71 -40.53
C VAL A 16 -16.88 -6.54 -40.08
N GLU A 17 -16.02 -5.99 -39.22
CA GLU A 17 -14.84 -6.69 -38.70
C GLU A 17 -15.21 -7.89 -37.81
N MET A 18 -16.23 -7.74 -36.96
CA MET A 18 -16.77 -8.85 -36.16
C MET A 18 -17.40 -9.95 -37.03
N GLY A 19 -18.02 -9.58 -38.15
CA GLY A 19 -18.55 -10.51 -39.13
C GLY A 19 -17.45 -11.31 -39.84
N SER A 20 -16.37 -10.64 -40.23
CA SER A 20 -15.19 -11.26 -40.84
C SER A 20 -14.50 -12.24 -39.88
N LEU A 21 -14.23 -11.79 -38.64
CA LEU A 21 -13.62 -12.62 -37.59
C LEU A 21 -14.45 -13.86 -37.27
N ARG A 22 -15.78 -13.73 -37.23
CA ARG A 22 -16.69 -14.87 -37.03
C ARG A 22 -16.63 -15.84 -38.21
N GLY A 23 -16.53 -15.34 -39.44
CA GLY A 23 -16.34 -16.15 -40.64
C GLY A 23 -15.04 -16.94 -40.62
N GLU A 24 -13.94 -16.31 -40.21
CA GLU A 24 -12.63 -16.95 -40.07
C GLU A 24 -12.60 -18.00 -38.95
N ILE A 25 -13.24 -17.72 -37.80
CA ILE A 25 -13.38 -18.68 -36.70
C ILE A 25 -14.20 -19.90 -37.13
N LEU A 26 -15.31 -19.70 -37.85
CA LEU A 26 -16.12 -20.82 -38.35
C LEU A 26 -15.37 -21.64 -39.41
N ARG A 27 -14.58 -20.98 -40.27
CA ARG A 27 -13.72 -21.65 -41.24
C ARG A 27 -12.61 -22.45 -40.55
N PHE A 28 -11.99 -21.88 -39.52
CA PHE A 28 -10.99 -22.55 -38.67
C PHE A 28 -11.56 -23.78 -37.96
N VAL A 29 -12.76 -23.67 -37.38
CA VAL A 29 -13.46 -24.80 -36.74
C VAL A 29 -13.85 -25.89 -37.76
N SER A 30 -14.25 -25.51 -38.97
CA SER A 30 -14.56 -26.47 -40.04
C SER A 30 -13.31 -27.20 -40.57
N GLN A 31 -12.13 -26.58 -40.45
CA GLN A 31 -10.86 -27.09 -40.97
C GLN A 31 -10.17 -28.06 -40.00
N TYR A 32 -10.51 -28.03 -38.70
CA TYR A 32 -9.96 -28.90 -37.65
C TYR A 32 -10.98 -29.89 -37.07
N GLY A 33 -12.09 -30.13 -37.78
CA GLY A 33 -13.20 -30.99 -37.38
C GLY A 33 -12.88 -32.49 -37.34
N GLY A 34 -11.97 -32.90 -36.46
CA GLY A 34 -11.82 -34.28 -36.00
C GLY A 34 -12.58 -34.50 -34.70
N SER A 35 -13.01 -35.74 -34.45
CA SER A 35 -13.75 -36.18 -33.25
C SER A 35 -13.11 -35.78 -31.90
N CYS A 36 -11.80 -35.47 -31.86
CA CYS A 36 -11.11 -35.00 -30.65
C CYS A 36 -11.41 -33.52 -30.32
N GLY A 37 -11.58 -32.65 -31.33
CA GLY A 37 -11.84 -31.22 -31.09
C GLY A 37 -13.17 -31.00 -30.37
N ALA A 38 -14.22 -31.67 -30.84
CA ALA A 38 -15.54 -31.63 -30.20
C ALA A 38 -15.54 -32.25 -28.79
N ALA A 39 -14.74 -33.29 -28.55
CA ALA A 39 -14.63 -33.94 -27.24
C ALA A 39 -13.87 -33.07 -26.23
N VAL A 40 -12.77 -32.42 -26.65
CA VAL A 40 -12.00 -31.48 -25.83
C VAL A 40 -12.81 -30.21 -25.55
N GLU A 41 -13.53 -29.69 -26.54
CA GLU A 41 -14.42 -28.54 -26.36
C GLU A 41 -15.57 -28.87 -25.38
N THR A 42 -16.20 -30.05 -25.52
CA THR A 42 -17.26 -30.50 -24.62
C THR A 42 -16.74 -30.73 -23.20
N ALA A 43 -15.54 -31.29 -23.05
CA ALA A 43 -14.88 -31.45 -21.75
C ALA A 43 -14.52 -30.10 -21.13
N GLY A 44 -14.01 -29.15 -21.92
CA GLY A 44 -13.70 -27.78 -21.51
C GLY A 44 -14.93 -27.03 -21.03
N ARG A 45 -16.05 -27.09 -21.78
CA ARG A 45 -17.33 -26.48 -21.36
C ARG A 45 -17.86 -27.10 -20.07
N ARG A 46 -17.79 -28.43 -19.91
CA ARG A 46 -18.23 -29.11 -18.68
C ARG A 46 -17.38 -28.71 -17.48
N MET A 47 -16.07 -28.55 -17.65
CA MET A 47 -15.17 -28.10 -16.59
C MET A 47 -15.38 -26.63 -16.22
N ALA A 48 -15.64 -25.77 -17.20
CA ALA A 48 -15.97 -24.36 -16.97
C ALA A 48 -17.26 -24.21 -16.13
N LEU A 49 -18.32 -24.94 -16.49
CA LEU A 49 -19.56 -24.97 -15.71
C LEU A 49 -19.35 -25.52 -14.29
N GLN A 50 -18.46 -26.50 -14.13
CA GLN A 50 -18.14 -27.08 -12.82
C GLN A 50 -17.32 -26.12 -11.94
N LEU A 51 -16.44 -25.33 -12.54
CA LEU A 51 -15.68 -24.28 -11.88
C LEU A 51 -16.59 -23.11 -11.47
N GLU A 52 -17.49 -22.69 -12.36
CA GLU A 52 -18.50 -21.66 -12.09
C GLU A 52 -19.44 -22.09 -10.95
N GLY A 53 -19.87 -23.37 -10.94
CA GLY A 53 -20.67 -23.93 -9.85
C GLY A 53 -19.93 -23.89 -8.50
N ARG A 54 -18.64 -24.22 -8.46
CA ARG A 54 -17.82 -24.12 -7.23
C ARG A 54 -17.60 -22.68 -6.80
N LEU A 55 -17.37 -21.76 -7.74
CA LEU A 55 -17.26 -20.32 -7.45
C LEU A 55 -18.55 -19.79 -6.83
N ARG A 56 -19.70 -20.16 -7.40
CA ARG A 56 -21.02 -19.80 -6.89
C ARG A 56 -21.27 -20.40 -5.50
N GLU A 57 -20.94 -21.66 -5.27
CA GLU A 57 -21.07 -22.30 -3.95
C GLU A 57 -20.16 -21.64 -2.90
N SER A 58 -18.91 -21.33 -3.24
CA SER A 58 -17.99 -20.59 -2.37
C SER A 58 -18.49 -19.17 -2.07
N LEU A 59 -19.10 -18.51 -3.06
CA LEU A 59 -19.64 -17.15 -2.91
C LEU A 59 -20.94 -17.13 -2.09
N GLU A 60 -21.77 -18.16 -2.17
CA GLU A 60 -22.93 -18.35 -1.30
C GLU A 60 -22.52 -18.70 0.14
N ARG A 61 -21.41 -19.45 0.34
CA ARG A 61 -20.83 -19.68 1.68
C ARG A 61 -20.27 -18.40 2.31
N LEU A 62 -19.78 -17.46 1.50
CA LEU A 62 -19.37 -16.13 1.97
C LEU A 62 -20.58 -15.25 2.34
N LYS A 63 -21.69 -15.35 1.60
CA LYS A 63 -22.93 -14.61 1.92
C LYS A 63 -23.67 -15.13 3.16
N PHE A 64 -23.67 -16.45 3.39
CA PHE A 64 -24.31 -17.04 4.59
C PHE A 64 -23.49 -16.81 5.88
N GLY A 65 -22.24 -16.35 5.78
CA GLY A 65 -21.40 -15.97 6.92
C GLY A 65 -21.81 -14.66 7.60
N ASP A 66 -22.67 -13.85 6.98
CA ASP A 66 -23.09 -12.53 7.47
C ASP A 66 -24.54 -12.49 8.01
N TYR A 67 -25.20 -13.64 8.21
CA TYR A 67 -26.55 -13.70 8.80
C TYR A 67 -26.67 -14.72 9.95
N ILE A 68 -26.02 -14.44 11.08
CA ILE A 68 -26.52 -14.81 12.42
C ILE A 68 -26.23 -13.66 13.39
N PRO A 69 -27.23 -12.97 13.95
CA PRO A 69 -27.01 -12.05 15.05
C PRO A 69 -27.05 -12.84 16.36
N THR A 70 -25.90 -13.24 16.87
CA THR A 70 -25.79 -13.62 18.29
C THR A 70 -24.45 -13.16 18.87
N ALA A 71 -24.56 -12.62 20.07
CA ALA A 71 -23.49 -12.19 20.94
C ALA A 71 -22.36 -13.22 21.09
N ASP A 72 -21.17 -12.70 21.37
CA ASP A 72 -19.92 -13.39 21.71
C ASP A 72 -19.17 -14.14 20.58
N GLY A 73 -17.88 -13.83 20.41
CA GLY A 73 -16.91 -14.78 19.84
C GLY A 73 -15.93 -14.28 18.76
N ASN A 74 -14.63 -14.45 19.06
CA ASN A 74 -13.54 -14.98 18.20
C ASN A 74 -13.58 -14.69 16.67
N SER A 75 -12.98 -13.57 16.25
CA SER A 75 -12.75 -13.20 14.83
C SER A 75 -11.54 -13.90 14.15
N VAL A 76 -10.69 -14.60 14.91
CA VAL A 76 -9.49 -15.30 14.38
C VAL A 76 -9.83 -16.43 13.39
N GLY A 77 -11.07 -16.96 13.42
CA GLY A 77 -11.50 -18.06 12.54
C GLY A 77 -11.83 -17.67 11.10
N SER A 78 -12.21 -16.41 10.84
CA SER A 78 -12.78 -16.01 9.53
C SER A 78 -11.71 -15.76 8.46
N SER A 79 -10.61 -15.09 8.83
CA SER A 79 -9.49 -14.80 7.91
C SER A 79 -8.76 -16.06 7.43
N ASN A 80 -8.53 -17.01 8.35
CA ASN A 80 -7.90 -18.29 8.03
C ASN A 80 -8.80 -19.15 7.10
N ASN A 81 -10.13 -19.03 7.24
CA ASN A 81 -11.09 -19.73 6.39
C ASN A 81 -11.12 -19.15 4.97
N LEU A 82 -11.06 -17.82 4.82
CA LEU A 82 -11.04 -17.16 3.51
C LEU A 82 -9.75 -17.49 2.75
N GLU A 83 -8.61 -17.49 3.44
CA GLU A 83 -7.32 -17.86 2.86
C GLU A 83 -7.28 -19.33 2.44
N ALA A 84 -7.79 -20.24 3.28
CA ALA A 84 -7.91 -21.65 2.95
C ALA A 84 -8.84 -21.89 1.74
N MET A 85 -9.94 -21.14 1.64
CA MET A 85 -10.89 -21.23 0.53
C MET A 85 -10.29 -20.74 -0.80
N LEU A 86 -9.51 -19.65 -0.77
CA LEU A 86 -8.77 -19.15 -1.93
C LEU A 86 -7.69 -20.13 -2.39
N GLN A 87 -6.97 -20.75 -1.45
CA GLN A 87 -5.98 -21.78 -1.75
C GLN A 87 -6.63 -23.03 -2.36
N GLN A 88 -7.79 -23.45 -1.85
CA GLN A 88 -8.56 -24.55 -2.45
C GLN A 88 -9.02 -24.23 -3.87
N LEU A 89 -9.51 -23.01 -4.13
CA LEU A 89 -9.93 -22.58 -5.46
C LEU A 89 -8.76 -22.61 -6.46
N LEU A 90 -7.60 -22.07 -6.05
CA LEU A 90 -6.37 -22.07 -6.86
C LEU A 90 -5.88 -23.48 -7.18
N SER A 91 -5.93 -24.40 -6.20
CA SER A 91 -5.55 -25.80 -6.41
C SER A 91 -6.49 -26.52 -7.39
N ALA A 92 -7.79 -26.23 -7.32
CA ALA A 92 -8.79 -26.80 -8.21
C ALA A 92 -8.60 -26.33 -9.66
N THR A 93 -8.33 -25.04 -9.86
CA THR A 93 -8.05 -24.46 -11.19
C THR A 93 -6.77 -25.07 -11.79
N ARG A 94 -5.71 -25.23 -10.99
CA ARG A 94 -4.47 -25.88 -11.44
C ARG A 94 -4.69 -27.35 -11.82
N SER A 95 -5.42 -28.10 -11.00
CA SER A 95 -5.75 -29.51 -11.29
C SER A 95 -6.57 -29.66 -12.57
N GLN A 96 -7.53 -28.75 -12.79
CA GLN A 96 -8.33 -28.71 -14.01
C GLN A 96 -7.48 -28.38 -15.25
N ALA A 97 -6.57 -27.41 -15.17
CA ALA A 97 -5.65 -27.07 -16.26
C ALA A 97 -4.75 -28.27 -16.63
N THR A 98 -4.21 -28.98 -15.64
CA THR A 98 -3.38 -30.18 -15.87
C THR A 98 -4.18 -31.31 -16.52
N ARG A 99 -5.46 -31.48 -16.17
CA ARG A 99 -6.32 -32.49 -16.78
C ARG A 99 -6.67 -32.16 -18.23
N LEU A 100 -6.88 -30.88 -18.54
CA LEU A 100 -7.12 -30.42 -19.91
C LEU A 100 -5.89 -30.68 -20.79
N GLY A 101 -4.69 -30.35 -20.30
CA GLY A 101 -3.43 -30.62 -21.00
C GLY A 101 -3.13 -32.11 -21.19
N LYS A 102 -3.57 -32.98 -20.27
CA LYS A 102 -3.48 -34.44 -20.42
C LYS A 102 -4.46 -35.01 -21.46
N LEU A 103 -5.66 -34.44 -21.54
CA LEU A 103 -6.66 -34.81 -22.56
C LEU A 103 -6.22 -34.37 -23.95
N GLU A 104 -5.63 -33.18 -24.04
CA GLU A 104 -5.04 -32.64 -25.26
C GLU A 104 -3.89 -33.54 -25.75
N THR A 105 -2.91 -33.84 -24.90
CA THR A 105 -1.77 -34.71 -25.25
C THR A 105 -2.18 -36.16 -25.57
N SER A 106 -3.21 -36.70 -24.91
CA SER A 106 -3.77 -38.02 -25.23
C SER A 106 -4.49 -38.06 -26.58
N CYS A 107 -5.08 -36.94 -27.02
CA CYS A 107 -5.74 -36.82 -28.32
C CYS A 107 -4.75 -36.81 -29.48
N PHE A 108 -3.54 -36.30 -29.27
CA PHE A 108 -2.47 -36.24 -30.27
C PHE A 108 -1.57 -37.49 -30.32
N SER A 109 -1.73 -38.44 -29.38
CA SER A 109 -0.83 -39.60 -29.25
C SER A 109 -1.35 -40.92 -29.86
N ASN A 110 -2.55 -40.98 -30.45
CA ASN A 110 -3.08 -42.26 -30.96
C ASN A 110 -3.98 -42.15 -32.21
N PRO A 111 -3.46 -42.40 -33.42
CA PRO A 111 -4.28 -42.67 -34.59
C PRO A 111 -4.37 -44.19 -34.79
N GLY A 112 -5.44 -44.85 -34.34
CA GLY A 112 -5.65 -46.25 -34.71
C GLY A 112 -6.77 -46.99 -33.98
N GLY A 113 -7.95 -47.05 -34.60
CA GLY A 113 -9.02 -47.99 -34.27
C GLY A 113 -8.75 -49.39 -34.84
N VAL A 114 -9.26 -50.42 -34.16
CA VAL A 114 -9.14 -51.85 -34.49
C VAL A 114 -10.07 -52.26 -35.64
N LYS A 115 -9.55 -52.88 -36.72
CA LYS A 115 -9.98 -54.21 -37.27
C LYS A 115 -9.25 -54.64 -38.58
N ALA A 116 -8.63 -55.82 -38.48
CA ALA A 116 -8.54 -56.98 -39.40
C ALA A 116 -8.23 -56.88 -40.93
N THR A 117 -7.41 -57.86 -41.34
CA THR A 117 -7.12 -58.47 -42.67
C THR A 117 -6.11 -57.81 -43.63
N SER A 118 -5.12 -58.63 -44.02
CA SER A 118 -3.95 -58.46 -44.91
C SER A 118 -4.32 -58.35 -46.42
N PRO A 119 -3.39 -58.12 -47.40
CA PRO A 119 -1.90 -58.10 -47.37
C PRO A 119 -1.17 -56.91 -48.06
N LEU A 120 0.15 -56.84 -47.80
CA LEU A 120 1.31 -56.06 -48.35
C LEU A 120 1.36 -55.77 -49.88
N PRO A 121 2.33 -54.97 -50.44
CA PRO A 121 3.42 -54.17 -49.82
C PRO A 121 3.71 -52.76 -50.45
N GLN A 122 4.69 -52.07 -49.83
CA GLN A 122 5.69 -51.11 -50.38
C GLN A 122 5.56 -49.62 -50.03
N GLY A 123 6.69 -49.09 -49.52
CA GLY A 123 7.17 -47.75 -49.92
C GLY A 123 7.43 -46.75 -48.80
N GLY A 124 8.59 -46.88 -48.14
CA GLY A 124 9.43 -45.79 -47.62
C GLY A 124 8.83 -44.68 -46.75
N ARG A 125 9.25 -44.60 -45.48
CA ARG A 125 9.12 -43.38 -44.66
C ARG A 125 10.42 -43.11 -43.91
N VAL A 126 11.01 -41.93 -44.17
CA VAL A 126 12.02 -41.28 -43.33
C VAL A 126 11.47 -39.89 -42.95
N ASP A 127 11.65 -39.56 -41.68
CA ASP A 127 11.58 -38.26 -40.98
C ASP A 127 10.37 -37.34 -41.09
N HIS A 128 9.65 -37.21 -39.96
CA HIS A 128 8.87 -36.01 -39.60
C HIS A 128 8.67 -35.81 -38.08
N ARG A 129 9.53 -36.38 -37.21
CA ARG A 129 9.27 -36.37 -35.75
C ARG A 129 9.92 -35.23 -34.95
N GLU A 130 10.77 -34.40 -35.57
CA GLU A 130 11.54 -33.36 -34.85
C GLU A 130 10.94 -31.94 -34.94
N GLN A 131 9.99 -31.67 -35.84
CA GLN A 131 9.49 -30.31 -36.09
C GLN A 131 8.29 -29.89 -35.20
N GLU A 132 7.59 -30.84 -34.57
CA GLU A 132 6.34 -30.60 -33.85
C GLU A 132 6.54 -30.34 -32.35
N VAL A 133 7.61 -30.90 -31.75
CA VAL A 133 7.98 -30.69 -30.34
C VAL A 133 8.50 -29.28 -30.10
N THR A 134 9.28 -28.75 -31.04
CA THR A 134 9.83 -27.38 -30.98
C THR A 134 8.74 -26.31 -31.03
N SER A 135 7.64 -26.55 -31.75
CA SER A 135 6.51 -25.61 -31.81
C SER A 135 5.72 -25.52 -30.50
N HIS A 136 5.58 -26.63 -29.77
CA HIS A 136 4.82 -26.66 -28.51
C HIS A 136 5.61 -26.06 -27.35
N GLU A 137 6.93 -26.28 -27.30
CA GLU A 137 7.82 -25.62 -26.34
C GLU A 137 7.85 -24.10 -26.56
N VAL A 138 7.94 -23.65 -27.82
CA VAL A 138 7.88 -22.22 -28.16
C VAL A 138 6.54 -21.59 -27.77
N ALA A 139 5.42 -22.29 -27.95
CA ALA A 139 4.10 -21.81 -27.54
C ALA A 139 3.96 -21.74 -26.00
N LEU A 140 4.53 -22.71 -25.27
CA LEU A 140 4.53 -22.72 -23.82
C LEU A 140 5.42 -21.62 -23.23
N GLU A 141 6.60 -21.39 -23.82
CA GLU A 141 7.48 -20.28 -23.44
C GLU A 141 6.83 -18.92 -23.72
N ALA A 142 6.14 -18.77 -24.86
CA ALA A 142 5.37 -17.58 -25.16
C ALA A 142 4.24 -17.34 -24.15
N ALA A 143 3.50 -18.39 -23.77
CA ALA A 143 2.45 -18.29 -22.75
C ALA A 143 3.01 -17.95 -21.36
N LEU A 144 4.16 -18.52 -20.99
CA LEU A 144 4.84 -18.23 -19.74
C LEU A 144 5.33 -16.77 -19.71
N ALA A 145 5.87 -16.26 -20.82
CA ALA A 145 6.27 -14.87 -20.97
C ALA A 145 5.08 -13.91 -20.83
N VAL A 146 3.94 -14.23 -21.47
CA VAL A 146 2.70 -13.44 -21.33
C VAL A 146 2.20 -13.45 -19.88
N LEU A 147 2.19 -14.60 -19.19
CA LEU A 147 1.76 -14.69 -17.79
C LEU A 147 2.69 -13.91 -16.84
N GLN A 148 4.00 -13.96 -17.08
CA GLN A 148 4.98 -13.16 -16.33
C GLN A 148 4.77 -11.67 -16.58
N GLN A 149 4.51 -11.27 -17.82
CA GLN A 149 4.23 -9.89 -18.19
C GLN A 149 2.94 -9.38 -17.52
N THR A 150 1.85 -10.15 -17.61
CA THR A 150 0.58 -9.80 -16.94
C THR A 150 0.73 -9.72 -15.43
N ARG A 151 1.53 -10.60 -14.82
CA ARG A 151 1.84 -10.51 -13.38
C ARG A 151 2.54 -9.20 -13.04
N MET A 152 3.52 -8.79 -13.83
CA MET A 152 4.24 -7.53 -13.63
C MET A 152 3.31 -6.32 -13.81
N GLU A 153 2.44 -6.34 -14.82
CA GLU A 153 1.45 -5.28 -15.07
C GLU A 153 0.42 -5.19 -13.94
N ILE A 154 -0.12 -6.32 -13.47
CA ILE A 154 -1.03 -6.35 -12.31
C ILE A 154 -0.31 -5.85 -11.06
N GLN A 155 0.93 -6.27 -10.83
CA GLN A 155 1.72 -5.81 -9.69
C GLN A 155 1.97 -4.29 -9.76
N GLU A 156 2.14 -3.72 -10.95
CA GLU A 156 2.28 -2.27 -11.16
C GLU A 156 0.94 -1.52 -11.02
N VAL A 157 -0.17 -2.09 -11.46
CA VAL A 157 -1.50 -1.52 -11.23
C VAL A 157 -1.86 -1.55 -9.74
N LEU A 158 -1.51 -2.61 -9.02
CA LEU A 158 -1.68 -2.70 -7.57
C LEU A 158 -0.73 -1.78 -6.82
N SER A 159 0.53 -1.63 -7.27
CA SER A 159 1.51 -0.71 -6.68
C SER A 159 1.07 0.74 -6.88
N SER A 160 0.60 1.10 -8.07
CA SER A 160 0.06 2.43 -8.40
C SER A 160 -1.26 2.71 -7.70
N SER A 161 -2.12 1.71 -7.52
CA SER A 161 -3.32 1.82 -6.68
C SER A 161 -2.95 2.05 -5.21
N ARG A 162 -2.02 1.28 -4.63
CA ARG A 162 -1.51 1.52 -3.27
C ARG A 162 -0.80 2.87 -3.12
N ARG A 163 -0.20 3.41 -4.19
CA ARG A 163 0.38 4.76 -4.19
C ARG A 163 -0.68 5.86 -4.15
N ARG A 164 -1.89 5.59 -4.67
CA ARG A 164 -3.02 6.53 -4.67
C ARG A 164 -3.82 6.53 -3.36
N HIS A 165 -3.68 5.51 -2.52
CA HIS A 165 -4.35 5.45 -1.23
C HIS A 165 -3.38 5.83 -0.12
N LEU A 166 -3.70 6.90 0.60
CA LEU A 166 -2.96 7.27 1.80
C LEU A 166 -3.28 6.28 2.93
N PRO A 167 -2.34 6.05 3.86
CA PRO A 167 -2.55 5.12 4.96
C PRO A 167 -3.72 5.56 5.85
N ALA A 168 -4.37 4.58 6.49
CA ALA A 168 -5.49 4.76 7.41
C ALA A 168 -6.71 5.49 6.80
N GLY A 169 -6.86 5.45 5.47
CA GLY A 169 -7.99 6.09 4.79
C GLY A 169 -7.95 7.62 4.84
N ASN A 170 -6.78 8.23 5.04
CA ASN A 170 -6.64 9.68 4.96
C ASN A 170 -6.92 10.16 3.52
N GLU A 171 -7.58 11.30 3.38
CA GLU A 171 -7.91 11.87 2.06
C GLU A 171 -6.84 12.82 1.53
N MET A 172 -5.99 13.33 2.44
CA MET A 172 -4.99 14.34 2.13
C MET A 172 -3.67 14.05 2.86
N ALA A 173 -2.58 14.54 2.31
CA ALA A 173 -1.25 14.49 2.89
C ALA A 173 -0.51 15.82 2.65
N ILE A 174 0.54 16.09 3.41
CA ILE A 174 1.44 17.22 3.18
C ILE A 174 2.70 16.71 2.49
N LEU A 175 3.04 17.32 1.37
CA LEU A 175 4.28 17.09 0.63
C LEU A 175 5.34 18.11 1.04
N PHE A 176 6.55 17.61 1.33
CA PHE A 176 7.77 18.35 1.56
C PHE A 176 8.73 18.02 0.40
N PRO A 177 8.75 18.80 -0.69
CA PRO A 177 9.41 18.40 -1.94
C PRO A 177 10.91 18.18 -1.83
N MET A 178 11.57 18.86 -0.88
CA MET A 178 13.01 18.79 -0.68
C MET A 178 13.40 19.27 0.71
N ARG A 179 14.62 18.94 1.12
CA ARG A 179 15.22 19.41 2.37
C ARG A 179 15.57 20.89 2.24
N SER A 180 14.81 21.75 2.89
CA SER A 180 14.96 23.21 2.77
C SER A 180 14.76 23.91 4.11
N ARG A 181 15.49 25.02 4.30
CA ARG A 181 15.32 25.93 5.45
C ARG A 181 13.96 26.62 5.48
N ARG A 182 13.22 26.61 4.37
CA ARG A 182 11.97 27.38 4.23
C ARG A 182 10.73 26.50 4.24
N ILE A 183 10.90 25.20 4.06
CA ILE A 183 9.80 24.25 3.91
C ILE A 183 9.49 23.66 5.28
N TYR A 184 8.35 24.03 5.83
CA TYR A 184 7.81 23.48 7.07
C TYR A 184 6.28 23.65 7.07
N THR A 185 5.61 23.09 8.07
CA THR A 185 4.19 23.34 8.31
C THR A 185 3.97 23.72 9.76
N SER A 186 3.33 24.87 10.00
CA SER A 186 2.91 25.28 11.34
C SER A 186 1.63 24.55 11.70
N VAL A 187 1.54 23.98 12.90
CA VAL A 187 0.32 23.38 13.44
C VAL A 187 -0.20 24.30 14.54
N ILE A 188 -1.48 24.66 14.47
CA ILE A 188 -2.11 25.62 15.36
C ILE A 188 -3.24 24.91 16.13
N PRO A 189 -2.94 24.29 17.29
CA PRO A 189 -3.95 23.72 18.15
C PRO A 189 -4.89 24.80 18.72
N ASP A 190 -6.20 24.49 18.77
CA ASP A 190 -7.20 25.37 19.39
C ASP A 190 -7.15 25.36 20.93
N VAL A 191 -6.30 24.49 21.50
CA VAL A 191 -6.18 24.26 22.94
C VAL A 191 -4.72 24.47 23.40
N PRO A 192 -4.50 25.01 24.62
CA PRO A 192 -3.16 25.18 25.19
C PRO A 192 -2.42 23.85 25.35
N LEU A 193 -1.11 23.83 25.10
CA LEU A 193 -0.27 22.63 25.28
C LEU A 193 0.26 22.48 26.72
N SER A 194 -0.47 22.96 27.72
CA SER A 194 -0.11 22.78 29.13
C SER A 194 -0.37 21.34 29.60
N LEU A 195 0.50 20.41 29.20
CA LEU A 195 0.27 18.97 29.30
C LEU A 195 1.25 18.28 30.26
N SER A 196 0.73 17.42 31.13
CA SER A 196 1.54 16.50 31.97
C SER A 196 1.67 15.10 31.36
N SER A 197 0.91 14.80 30.30
CA SER A 197 1.07 13.58 29.52
C SER A 197 0.53 13.81 28.11
N PHE A 198 1.02 13.05 27.13
CA PHE A 198 0.49 13.13 25.77
C PHE A 198 0.85 11.89 24.95
N THR A 199 0.16 11.74 23.81
CA THR A 199 0.54 10.85 22.71
C THR A 199 0.49 11.64 21.41
N VAL A 200 1.48 11.47 20.54
CA VAL A 200 1.48 12.02 19.18
C VAL A 200 1.71 10.87 18.19
N CYS A 201 0.93 10.81 17.13
CA CYS A 201 1.05 9.81 16.07
C CYS A 201 1.06 10.50 14.70
N LEU A 202 1.81 9.93 13.76
CA LEU A 202 1.86 10.39 12.38
C LEU A 202 2.22 9.26 11.42
N TRP A 203 1.87 9.45 10.15
CA TRP A 203 2.36 8.63 9.04
C TRP A 203 3.35 9.44 8.23
N VAL A 204 4.53 8.89 7.96
CA VAL A 204 5.56 9.51 7.13
C VAL A 204 6.06 8.57 6.06
N LYS A 205 6.37 9.15 4.91
CA LYS A 205 7.01 8.50 3.78
C LYS A 205 8.23 9.33 3.37
N PRO A 206 9.39 9.13 4.01
CA PRO A 206 10.59 9.92 3.75
C PRO A 206 11.22 9.58 2.40
N VAL A 207 11.53 10.57 1.58
CA VAL A 207 12.30 10.35 0.32
C VAL A 207 13.78 10.15 0.64
N THR A 208 14.29 10.84 1.66
CA THR A 208 15.66 10.67 2.17
C THR A 208 15.67 10.79 3.68
N VAL A 209 16.51 9.98 4.34
CA VAL A 209 16.76 10.08 5.79
C VAL A 209 18.26 10.35 5.98
N SER A 210 18.59 11.47 6.60
CA SER A 210 19.97 11.85 6.93
C SER A 210 20.31 11.51 8.39
N ASN A 211 21.46 12.00 8.88
CA ASN A 211 21.89 11.79 10.27
C ASN A 211 20.86 12.28 11.30
N LYS A 212 20.14 13.37 11.02
CA LYS A 212 19.02 13.86 11.84
C LYS A 212 17.98 14.43 10.89
N THR A 213 16.74 13.98 10.98
CA THR A 213 15.63 14.41 10.14
C THR A 213 14.42 14.64 11.04
N VAL A 214 13.98 15.89 11.15
CA VAL A 214 12.93 16.29 12.07
C VAL A 214 11.57 16.08 11.43
N LEU A 215 10.74 15.26 12.05
CA LEU A 215 9.37 15.03 11.59
C LEU A 215 8.42 16.02 12.26
N LEU A 216 8.52 16.13 13.58
CA LEU A 216 7.69 17.01 14.40
C LEU A 216 8.56 17.65 15.49
N SER A 217 8.36 18.93 15.72
CA SER A 217 8.99 19.65 16.82
C SER A 217 8.02 20.59 17.51
N TYR A 218 8.10 20.64 18.84
CA TYR A 218 7.45 21.64 19.67
C TYR A 218 8.50 22.25 20.59
N GLY A 219 8.36 23.54 20.83
CA GLY A 219 9.20 24.28 21.76
C GLY A 219 8.63 25.66 22.01
N ASN A 220 9.25 26.42 22.90
CA ASN A 220 8.95 27.83 23.16
C ASN A 220 10.24 28.67 23.06
N ARG A 221 10.24 29.89 23.61
CA ARG A 221 11.44 30.76 23.61
C ARG A 221 12.54 30.31 24.58
N ARG A 222 12.16 29.64 25.67
CA ARG A 222 13.06 29.15 26.73
C ARG A 222 13.69 27.82 26.34
N ASN A 223 12.90 26.91 25.80
CA ASN A 223 13.35 25.61 25.34
C ASN A 223 12.78 25.33 23.94
N PRO A 224 13.62 25.33 22.88
CA PRO A 224 13.17 24.99 21.54
C PRO A 224 12.94 23.47 21.34
N TYR A 225 13.35 22.65 22.29
CA TYR A 225 13.38 21.18 22.20
C TYR A 225 12.43 20.52 23.22
N GLU A 226 11.26 21.12 23.45
CA GLU A 226 10.26 20.58 24.38
C GLU A 226 9.74 19.21 23.94
N ILE A 227 9.50 19.03 22.63
CA ILE A 227 9.19 17.74 22.02
C ILE A 227 9.93 17.65 20.68
N GLN A 228 10.64 16.56 20.43
CA GLN A 228 11.08 16.21 19.08
C GLN A 228 10.77 14.76 18.74
N LEU A 229 10.21 14.54 17.54
CA LEU A 229 10.14 13.23 16.90
C LEU A 229 10.98 13.26 15.62
N LEU A 230 11.97 12.40 15.55
CA LEU A 230 13.05 12.48 14.58
C LEU A 230 13.33 11.10 13.95
N LEU A 231 13.90 11.10 12.76
CA LEU A 231 14.60 9.95 12.17
C LEU A 231 16.10 10.23 12.14
N SER A 232 16.91 9.21 12.41
CA SER A 232 18.37 9.25 12.30
C SER A 232 18.86 7.96 11.66
N HIS A 233 19.37 8.05 10.43
CA HIS A 233 19.74 6.87 9.65
C HIS A 233 18.60 5.83 9.59
N THR A 234 18.72 4.73 10.32
CA THR A 234 17.72 3.66 10.41
C THR A 234 16.89 3.70 11.69
N SER A 235 17.17 4.66 12.59
CA SER A 235 16.53 4.80 13.90
C SER A 235 15.43 5.86 13.90
N ALA A 236 14.46 5.68 14.79
CA ALA A 236 13.52 6.72 15.21
C ALA A 236 13.86 7.17 16.64
N LEU A 237 13.81 8.48 16.87
CA LEU A 237 14.18 9.11 18.13
C LEU A 237 13.03 9.99 18.63
N PHE A 238 12.78 9.96 19.93
CA PHE A 238 11.78 10.79 20.59
C PHE A 238 12.36 11.42 21.86
N THR A 239 12.24 12.73 21.99
CA THR A 239 12.84 13.50 23.09
C THR A 239 11.82 14.43 23.72
N ILE A 240 11.90 14.55 25.06
CA ILE A 240 11.08 15.47 25.85
C ILE A 240 12.00 16.37 26.67
N GLY A 241 11.82 17.69 26.57
CA GLY A 241 12.61 18.66 27.32
C GLY A 241 14.08 18.81 26.89
N GLY A 242 14.57 18.02 25.93
CA GLY A 242 15.91 18.14 25.35
C GLY A 242 16.59 16.80 25.01
N GLU A 243 17.80 16.87 24.44
CA GLU A 243 18.54 15.69 23.94
C GLU A 243 19.04 14.73 25.04
N THR A 244 19.10 15.18 26.30
CA THR A 244 19.47 14.34 27.45
C THR A 244 18.40 13.31 27.83
N HIS A 245 17.20 13.41 27.25
CA HIS A 245 16.01 12.63 27.60
C HIS A 245 15.46 11.94 26.34
N LEU A 246 16.29 11.06 25.76
CA LEU A 246 16.07 10.37 24.50
C LEU A 246 15.46 8.98 24.68
N VAL A 247 14.51 8.65 23.81
CA VAL A 247 14.09 7.28 23.50
C VAL A 247 14.49 6.97 22.06
N GLU A 248 15.29 5.94 21.84
CA GLU A 248 15.74 5.51 20.51
C GLU A 248 15.23 4.10 20.19
N ALA A 249 14.66 3.91 19.00
CA ALA A 249 14.42 2.60 18.42
C ALA A 249 15.20 2.44 17.11
N ARG A 250 16.03 1.41 17.02
CA ARG A 250 16.85 1.11 15.84
C ARG A 250 16.11 0.22 14.85
N GLY A 251 16.48 0.32 13.57
CA GLY A 251 15.94 -0.56 12.52
C GLY A 251 14.48 -0.29 12.17
N VAL A 252 14.00 0.93 12.43
CA VAL A 252 12.64 1.38 12.12
C VAL A 252 12.50 1.76 10.64
N VAL A 253 13.57 2.26 10.03
CA VAL A 253 13.64 2.58 8.60
C VAL A 253 14.47 1.52 7.89
N ASP A 254 13.95 0.95 6.82
CA ASP A 254 14.70 0.09 5.92
C ASP A 254 15.46 0.95 4.88
N PRO A 255 16.80 1.03 4.94
CA PRO A 255 17.59 1.85 4.02
C PRO A 255 17.75 1.22 2.64
N LYS A 256 17.41 -0.07 2.47
CA LYS A 256 17.60 -0.83 1.21
C LYS A 256 16.28 -1.16 0.52
N GLY A 257 15.17 -1.05 1.22
CA GLY A 257 13.82 -1.28 0.69
C GLY A 257 13.26 -0.11 -0.12
N PRO A 258 12.13 -0.31 -0.81
CA PRO A 258 11.38 0.80 -1.40
C PRO A 258 10.90 1.75 -0.30
N THR A 259 10.81 3.05 -0.61
CA THR A 259 10.24 4.01 0.32
C THR A 259 8.78 3.66 0.64
N GLU A 260 8.53 3.20 1.86
CA GLU A 260 7.20 2.86 2.37
C GLU A 260 6.69 3.87 3.40
N TRP A 261 5.37 3.82 3.64
CA TRP A 261 4.73 4.53 4.74
C TRP A 261 5.10 3.90 6.08
N LEU A 262 5.57 4.74 6.99
CA LEU A 262 5.93 4.41 8.36
C LEU A 262 4.97 5.13 9.32
N HIS A 263 4.28 4.36 10.15
CA HIS A 263 3.50 4.88 11.27
C HIS A 263 4.40 5.00 12.50
N LEU A 264 4.52 6.21 13.05
CA LEU A 264 5.26 6.47 14.28
C LEU A 264 4.34 7.11 15.31
N CYS A 265 4.48 6.67 16.55
CA CYS A 265 3.95 7.42 17.69
C CYS A 265 5.00 7.59 18.78
N GLY A 266 4.95 8.73 19.47
CA GLY A 266 5.63 8.96 20.74
C GLY A 266 4.60 9.26 21.82
N SER A 267 4.81 8.76 23.02
CA SER A 267 3.99 9.12 24.18
C SER A 267 4.86 9.33 25.39
N TRP A 268 4.38 10.15 26.31
CA TRP A 268 5.09 10.46 27.52
C TRP A 268 4.13 10.80 28.67
N SER A 269 4.54 10.48 29.90
CA SER A 269 3.86 10.88 31.14
C SER A 269 4.86 11.44 32.15
N SER A 270 4.50 12.58 32.74
CA SER A 270 5.29 13.30 33.74
C SER A 270 5.48 12.53 35.04
N GLU A 271 4.49 11.73 35.47
CA GLU A 271 4.47 11.08 36.79
C GLU A 271 5.72 10.22 37.06
N GLN A 272 6.15 9.43 36.08
CA GLN A 272 7.34 8.57 36.16
C GLN A 272 8.37 8.89 35.06
N GLY A 273 8.15 9.99 34.32
CA GLY A 273 8.90 10.31 33.12
C GLY A 273 8.91 9.17 32.09
N LEU A 274 7.81 8.40 31.97
CA LEU A 274 7.79 7.25 31.07
C LEU A 274 7.55 7.72 29.64
N ALA A 275 8.61 7.74 28.83
CA ALA A 275 8.52 7.97 27.39
C ALA A 275 8.60 6.65 26.64
N SER A 276 7.77 6.48 25.61
CA SER A 276 7.81 5.31 24.75
C SER A 276 7.66 5.70 23.28
N LEU A 277 8.15 4.82 22.42
CA LEU A 277 8.13 4.97 20.98
C LEU A 277 7.44 3.76 20.35
N TRP A 278 6.58 4.01 19.37
CA TRP A 278 5.87 2.99 18.61
C TRP A 278 6.17 3.12 17.13
N ALA A 279 6.34 1.97 16.46
CA ALA A 279 6.47 1.89 15.01
C ALA A 279 5.53 0.80 14.49
N GLY A 280 4.72 1.12 13.47
CA GLY A 280 3.76 0.16 12.91
C GLY A 280 2.76 -0.38 13.93
N GLY A 281 2.41 0.42 14.94
CA GLY A 281 1.44 0.06 15.98
C GLY A 281 2.03 -0.67 17.18
N LYS A 282 3.29 -1.13 17.09
CA LYS A 282 3.97 -1.88 18.16
C LYS A 282 4.91 -0.98 18.94
N LYS A 283 4.98 -1.17 20.25
CA LYS A 283 5.96 -0.49 21.10
C LYS A 283 7.35 -1.02 20.78
N VAL A 284 8.25 -0.14 20.35
CA VAL A 284 9.62 -0.49 19.91
C VAL A 284 10.70 -0.02 20.87
N ALA A 285 10.40 0.98 21.71
CA ALA A 285 11.32 1.43 22.77
C ALA A 285 10.53 2.09 23.91
N SER A 286 11.10 2.07 25.12
CA SER A 286 10.55 2.73 26.30
C SER A 286 11.63 3.04 27.32
N THR A 287 11.61 4.25 27.88
CA THR A 287 12.58 4.73 28.86
C THR A 287 11.85 5.47 30.00
N PRO A 288 12.01 5.07 31.28
CA PRO A 288 11.51 5.83 32.42
C PRO A 288 12.44 7.01 32.78
N GLY A 289 11.97 7.93 33.63
CA GLY A 289 12.76 9.08 34.11
C GLY A 289 13.05 10.16 33.07
N VAL A 290 12.46 10.08 31.88
CA VAL A 290 12.54 11.10 30.83
C VAL A 290 11.72 12.30 31.27
N ALA A 291 12.39 13.43 31.56
CA ALA A 291 11.74 14.68 31.99
C ALA A 291 10.70 14.50 33.12
N GLU A 292 10.97 13.64 34.11
CA GLU A 292 10.04 13.37 35.21
C GLU A 292 9.64 14.65 35.96
N GLY A 293 8.34 14.79 36.27
CA GLY A 293 7.77 15.97 36.92
C GLY A 293 7.65 17.21 36.01
N HIS A 294 8.11 17.14 34.76
CA HIS A 294 7.97 18.25 33.81
C HIS A 294 6.50 18.50 33.47
N ILE A 295 6.15 19.75 33.18
CA ILE A 295 4.87 20.10 32.58
C ILE A 295 5.21 20.80 31.28
N LEU A 296 4.71 20.27 30.18
CA LEU A 296 4.88 20.87 28.88
C LEU A 296 4.34 22.31 28.95
N PRO A 297 5.17 23.33 28.76
CA PRO A 297 4.72 24.72 28.89
C PRO A 297 3.92 25.12 27.65
N ASP A 298 2.83 25.86 27.87
CA ASP A 298 2.08 26.51 26.80
C ASP A 298 2.84 27.72 26.19
N GLY A 299 2.31 28.30 25.12
CA GLY A 299 2.90 29.45 24.43
C GLY A 299 4.07 29.10 23.52
N GLY A 300 4.21 27.81 23.21
CA GLY A 300 5.14 27.32 22.21
C GLY A 300 4.58 27.37 20.79
N SER A 301 5.24 26.65 19.89
CA SER A 301 4.76 26.48 18.50
C SER A 301 5.14 25.09 18.05
N LEU A 302 4.14 24.40 17.50
CA LEU A 302 4.24 23.05 16.98
C LEU A 302 4.46 23.13 15.47
N GLN A 303 5.46 22.40 14.97
CA GLN A 303 5.86 22.43 13.57
C GLN A 303 6.16 21.03 13.03
N LEU A 304 5.94 20.86 11.73
CA LEU A 304 6.26 19.64 10.99
C LEU A 304 7.39 19.90 9.98
N GLY A 305 8.27 18.91 9.86
CA GLY A 305 9.32 18.86 8.85
C GLY A 305 10.56 19.72 9.11
N GLN A 306 10.58 20.48 10.21
CA GLN A 306 11.72 21.26 10.64
C GLN A 306 11.86 21.28 12.17
N GLU A 307 13.07 21.52 12.63
CA GLU A 307 13.34 21.85 14.03
C GLU A 307 12.94 23.29 14.29
N ARG A 308 12.16 23.55 15.33
CA ARG A 308 11.92 24.91 15.82
C ARG A 308 13.25 25.56 16.22
N ASN A 309 13.81 26.41 15.37
CA ASN A 309 15.00 27.19 15.70
C ASN A 309 14.78 28.69 15.42
N GLY A 310 14.26 29.37 16.43
CA GLY A 310 14.06 30.81 16.42
C GLY A 310 13.50 31.25 17.75
N CYS A 311 14.19 32.13 18.46
CA CYS A 311 13.75 32.60 19.77
C CYS A 311 12.41 33.34 19.73
N CYS A 312 11.98 33.82 18.55
CA CYS A 312 11.07 34.94 18.47
C CYS A 312 10.34 34.95 17.12
N PRO A 313 9.02 35.25 17.07
CA PRO A 313 8.43 35.87 15.88
C PRO A 313 9.21 37.15 15.62
N LEU A 314 9.64 37.33 14.37
CA LEU A 314 10.42 38.46 13.87
C LEU A 314 10.02 39.77 14.54
N THR A 315 10.88 40.31 15.41
CA THR A 315 10.91 41.75 15.64
C THR A 315 11.94 42.33 14.66
N PRO A 316 11.75 43.54 14.11
CA PRO A 316 12.56 44.06 13.01
C PRO A 316 14.04 44.32 13.35
N SER A 317 14.51 43.97 14.54
CA SER A 317 15.76 44.52 15.10
C SER A 317 16.83 43.48 15.49
N SER A 318 16.63 42.18 15.32
CA SER A 318 17.72 41.22 15.59
C SER A 318 18.60 41.00 14.35
N SER A 319 19.44 42.01 14.11
CA SER A 319 20.75 41.96 13.46
C SER A 319 20.91 41.32 12.07
N GLY A 320 21.05 42.18 11.06
CA GLY A 320 21.89 41.93 9.88
C GLY A 320 21.13 41.72 8.57
N ASN A 321 21.07 42.75 7.73
CA ASN A 321 20.90 42.72 6.25
C ASN A 321 20.01 41.63 5.63
N GLY A 322 19.00 41.15 6.34
CA GLY A 322 18.10 40.11 5.89
C GLY A 322 16.99 40.71 5.03
N VAL A 323 16.91 40.27 3.78
CA VAL A 323 15.76 40.55 2.92
C VAL A 323 14.51 39.96 3.58
N PRO A 324 13.36 40.66 3.62
CA PRO A 324 12.09 40.08 4.07
C PRO A 324 11.84 38.75 3.34
N GLY A 325 11.67 37.65 4.09
CA GLY A 325 11.60 36.27 3.54
C GLY A 325 12.91 35.46 3.64
N PHE A 326 13.97 36.01 4.20
CA PHE A 326 15.19 35.27 4.61
C PHE A 326 15.20 35.06 6.13
N GLU A 327 14.49 34.02 6.59
CA GLU A 327 14.58 33.56 7.98
C GLU A 327 15.93 32.83 8.20
N ALA A 328 16.73 33.33 9.16
CA ALA A 328 18.06 32.79 9.48
C ALA A 328 18.04 31.57 10.42
N GLY A 329 16.86 30.98 10.68
CA GLY A 329 16.67 29.93 11.70
C GLY A 329 17.05 28.54 11.23
N PHE A 330 16.35 28.00 10.22
CA PHE A 330 16.32 26.57 9.95
C PHE A 330 17.59 25.96 9.35
N ASP A 331 17.93 24.73 9.73
CA ASP A 331 19.05 23.95 9.16
C ASP A 331 18.52 22.93 8.12
N PRO A 332 18.94 22.98 6.85
CA PRO A 332 18.46 22.05 5.83
C PRO A 332 18.98 20.62 6.09
N LYS A 333 20.04 20.48 6.89
CA LYS A 333 20.53 19.17 7.37
C LYS A 333 19.63 18.53 8.41
N LEU A 334 18.62 19.24 8.92
CA LEU A 334 17.58 18.71 9.81
C LEU A 334 16.22 18.54 9.12
N ALA A 335 15.99 19.23 8.00
CA ALA A 335 14.73 19.26 7.27
C ALA A 335 14.22 17.87 6.84
N PHE A 336 12.92 17.65 6.94
CA PHE A 336 12.25 16.51 6.31
C PHE A 336 12.04 16.75 4.80
N ALA A 337 12.12 15.66 4.03
CA ALA A 337 11.70 15.62 2.64
C ALA A 337 10.94 14.32 2.39
N GLY A 338 9.73 14.43 1.83
CA GLY A 338 8.81 13.33 1.65
C GLY A 338 7.37 13.73 1.93
N THR A 339 6.54 12.75 2.29
CA THR A 339 5.11 12.96 2.49
C THR A 339 4.72 12.61 3.92
N MET A 340 3.79 13.36 4.50
CA MET A 340 3.27 13.14 5.85
C MET A 340 1.74 13.19 5.85
N THR A 341 1.09 12.36 6.64
CA THR A 341 -0.37 12.39 6.84
C THR A 341 -0.75 11.88 8.24
N GLY A 342 -2.02 12.01 8.61
CA GLY A 342 -2.57 11.44 9.84
C GLY A 342 -1.92 11.95 11.13
N VAL A 343 -1.42 13.19 11.15
CA VAL A 343 -0.82 13.78 12.34
C VAL A 343 -1.90 14.06 13.38
N ASN A 344 -1.83 13.37 14.51
CA ASN A 344 -2.78 13.51 15.61
C ASN A 344 -2.05 13.57 16.96
N MET A 345 -2.60 14.32 17.90
CA MET A 345 -2.06 14.46 19.25
C MET A 345 -3.18 14.44 20.31
N TRP A 346 -2.93 13.73 21.40
CA TRP A 346 -3.82 13.62 22.56
C TRP A 346 -3.12 14.09 23.83
N ASP A 347 -3.88 14.60 24.79
CA ASP A 347 -3.45 15.03 26.14
C ASP A 347 -3.24 13.88 27.14
N LYS A 348 -3.15 12.65 26.64
CA LYS A 348 -3.01 11.44 27.44
C LYS A 348 -2.17 10.39 26.76
N VAL A 349 -1.64 9.46 27.55
CA VAL A 349 -1.04 8.23 27.03
C VAL A 349 -2.15 7.32 26.50
N LEU A 350 -2.08 6.98 25.21
CA LEU A 350 -3.04 6.06 24.60
C LEU A 350 -2.70 4.60 24.93
N PRO A 351 -3.72 3.73 25.06
CA PRO A 351 -3.50 2.30 25.21
C PRO A 351 -2.95 1.68 23.91
N GLU A 352 -2.21 0.58 24.05
CA GLU A 352 -1.50 -0.07 22.93
C GLU A 352 -2.46 -0.55 21.83
N GLU A 353 -3.66 -1.01 22.21
CA GLU A 353 -4.69 -1.44 21.27
C GLU A 353 -5.14 -0.29 20.37
N LYS A 354 -5.26 0.92 20.94
CA LYS A 354 -5.63 2.11 20.18
C LYS A 354 -4.50 2.56 19.25
N ILE A 355 -3.25 2.50 19.69
CA ILE A 355 -2.08 2.82 18.84
C ILE A 355 -1.95 1.79 17.71
N SER A 356 -2.22 0.52 17.97
CA SER A 356 -2.25 -0.55 16.97
C SER A 356 -3.31 -0.31 15.91
N LEU A 357 -4.50 0.14 16.32
CA LEU A 357 -5.60 0.50 15.41
C LEU A 357 -5.22 1.68 14.49
N LEU A 358 -4.58 2.72 15.04
CA LEU A 358 -4.09 3.87 14.27
C LEU A 358 -3.05 3.49 13.20
N ALA A 359 -2.36 2.37 13.40
CA ALA A 359 -1.33 1.87 12.49
C ALA A 359 -1.86 1.00 11.34
N LEU A 360 -3.17 0.72 11.27
CA LEU A 360 -3.74 -0.07 10.19
C LEU A 360 -3.77 0.74 8.88
N LYS A 361 -3.13 0.20 7.83
CA LYS A 361 -3.05 0.86 6.51
C LYS A 361 -4.41 0.93 5.79
N GLU A 362 -5.28 -0.08 5.98
CA GLU A 362 -6.52 -0.28 5.21
C GLU A 362 -7.81 0.02 6.00
N GLY A 363 -7.72 0.74 7.12
CA GLY A 363 -8.90 1.10 7.91
C GLY A 363 -9.60 2.37 7.41
N GLN A 364 -10.93 2.34 7.27
CA GLN A 364 -11.77 3.53 7.06
C GLN A 364 -11.86 4.46 8.29
N GLN A 365 -11.14 4.14 9.37
CA GLN A 365 -11.29 4.76 10.69
C GLN A 365 -10.26 5.87 10.99
N GLY A 366 -9.31 6.18 10.09
CA GLY A 366 -8.33 7.24 10.33
C GLY A 366 -8.97 8.62 10.55
N CYS A 367 -10.15 8.87 9.96
CA CYS A 367 -10.93 10.08 10.19
C CYS A 367 -11.74 10.07 11.51
N GLU A 368 -12.01 8.91 12.10
CA GLU A 368 -12.79 8.75 13.34
C GLU A 368 -11.93 8.85 14.60
N GLN A 369 -10.64 8.52 14.51
CA GLN A 369 -9.72 8.54 15.65
C GLN A 369 -8.94 9.86 15.73
N ARG A 370 -9.66 10.95 15.99
CA ARG A 370 -9.10 12.30 16.10
C ARG A 370 -8.41 12.55 17.44
N GLY A 371 -7.29 13.27 17.40
CA GLY A 371 -6.69 13.88 18.58
C GLY A 371 -7.55 14.99 19.17
N ASN A 372 -7.49 15.18 20.49
CA ASN A 372 -8.13 16.34 21.14
C ASN A 372 -7.21 17.56 21.24
N ILE A 373 -5.90 17.40 20.99
CA ILE A 373 -4.95 18.51 20.87
C ILE A 373 -4.68 18.84 19.41
N VAL A 374 -4.35 17.83 18.60
CA VAL A 374 -4.19 17.96 17.14
C VAL A 374 -5.02 16.88 16.48
N ALA A 375 -5.92 17.27 15.58
CA ALA A 375 -6.75 16.38 14.79
C ALA A 375 -6.46 16.58 13.30
N TRP A 376 -6.03 15.51 12.62
CA TRP A 376 -5.79 15.55 11.18
C TRP A 376 -7.08 15.93 10.42
N GLY A 377 -6.97 16.89 9.49
CA GLY A 377 -8.11 17.40 8.72
C GLY A 377 -9.05 18.34 9.49
N VAL A 378 -8.72 18.72 10.72
CA VAL A 378 -9.52 19.65 11.55
C VAL A 378 -8.66 20.78 12.09
N THR A 379 -7.57 20.44 12.77
CA THR A 379 -6.64 21.43 13.33
C THR A 379 -5.99 22.21 12.21
N GLU A 380 -5.92 23.53 12.35
CA GLU A 380 -5.31 24.39 11.35
C GLU A 380 -3.82 24.03 11.17
N MET A 381 -3.45 23.77 9.93
CA MET A 381 -2.09 23.46 9.51
C MET A 381 -1.72 24.37 8.34
N VAL A 382 -0.70 25.20 8.51
CA VAL A 382 -0.28 26.22 7.54
C VAL A 382 1.04 25.80 6.90
N PRO A 383 1.05 25.35 5.63
CA PRO A 383 2.27 25.01 4.92
C PRO A 383 3.06 26.28 4.52
N HIS A 384 4.39 26.21 4.62
CA HIS A 384 5.29 27.32 4.29
C HIS A 384 6.38 26.91 3.30
N GLY A 385 6.86 27.91 2.53
CA GLY A 385 8.06 27.86 1.68
C GLY A 385 8.15 26.74 0.65
N GLY A 386 7.01 26.12 0.29
CA GLY A 386 6.92 25.05 -0.70
C GLY A 386 6.33 23.75 -0.17
N ALA A 387 5.97 23.67 1.11
CA ALA A 387 5.10 22.60 1.59
C ALA A 387 3.69 22.81 1.01
N LEU A 388 3.00 21.73 0.65
CA LEU A 388 1.64 21.80 0.11
C LEU A 388 0.81 20.57 0.45
N PHE A 389 -0.50 20.75 0.53
CA PHE A 389 -1.44 19.63 0.62
C PHE A 389 -1.58 18.95 -0.75
N ILE A 390 -1.60 17.63 -0.73
CA ILE A 390 -1.80 16.74 -1.87
C ILE A 390 -2.87 15.70 -1.52
N ASN A 391 -3.55 15.17 -2.55
CA ASN A 391 -4.58 14.15 -2.41
C ASN A 391 -4.15 12.85 -3.09
#